data_AF-A0A9P6SG50-F1
#
_entry.id   AF-A0A9P6SG50-F1
#
_cell.length_a   1.000
_cell.length_b   1.000
_cell.length_c   1.000
_cell.angle_alpha   90.00
_cell.angle_beta   90.00
_cell.angle_gamma   90.00
#
_symmetry.space_group_name_H-M   'P 1'
#
loop_
_entity.id
_entity.type
_entity.pdbx_description
1 polymer ?
#
loop_
_entity_poly.entity_id
_entity_poly.type
_entity_poly.pdbx_seq_one_letter_code
_entity_poly.pdbx_strand_id
1 'polypeptide(L)'
;MSVHVRHSDKYAEAKLLDLPSYMSKVEEYEKQTKVSNIYLMSDDSNVIKTTEQYKNFQFQYLDIPRPNRSWKFDTWRGIPKDIHKRDFLLDVYAAAQCELQILTYSSNVGRLIGELAYAIQGG
;
A
#
# COMPACT_ATOMS: atom_id res chain seq x y z
N MET A 1 9.68 -4.60 4.54
CA MET A 1 9.56 -3.65 3.39
C MET A 1 8.11 -3.22 3.27
N SER A 2 7.82 -2.05 2.71
CA SER A 2 6.46 -1.65 2.37
C SER A 2 6.25 -1.58 0.86
N VAL A 3 5.03 -1.91 0.43
CA VAL A 3 4.56 -1.78 -0.95
C VAL A 3 3.26 -0.99 -0.93
N HIS A 4 3.17 0.06 -1.75
CA HIS A 4 1.94 0.82 -1.91
C HIS A 4 1.40 0.67 -3.33
N VAL A 5 0.26 -0.02 -3.45
CA VAL A 5 -0.45 -0.23 -4.72
C VAL A 5 -1.74 0.57 -4.70
N ARG A 6 -1.80 1.62 -5.51
CA ARG A 6 -2.98 2.49 -5.66
C ARG A 6 -3.79 2.04 -6.87
N HIS A 7 -4.99 1.48 -6.68
CA HIS A 7 -5.74 0.85 -7.78
C HIS A 7 -7.18 1.31 -8.00
N SER A 8 -7.80 2.09 -7.10
CA SER A 8 -9.21 2.49 -7.28
C SER A 8 -9.48 3.51 -8.40
N ASP A 9 -10.22 4.60 -8.15
CA ASP A 9 -10.78 5.56 -9.12
C ASP A 9 -9.77 6.31 -10.03
N LYS A 10 -8.48 6.00 -9.94
CA LYS A 10 -7.40 6.55 -10.77
C LYS A 10 -7.20 5.86 -12.13
N TYR A 11 -8.07 4.93 -12.53
CA TYR A 11 -8.04 4.34 -13.88
C TYR A 11 -7.97 5.39 -15.02
N ALA A 12 -8.50 6.60 -14.79
CA ALA A 12 -8.51 7.69 -15.77
C ALA A 12 -7.25 8.60 -15.75
N GLU A 13 -6.42 8.56 -14.70
CA GLU A 13 -5.35 9.56 -14.49
C GLU A 13 -3.94 9.03 -14.78
N ALA A 14 -3.70 7.71 -14.69
CA ALA A 14 -2.39 7.11 -14.92
C ALA A 14 -2.49 5.63 -15.31
N LYS A 15 -1.46 5.13 -16.03
CA LYS A 15 -1.29 3.68 -16.24
C LYS A 15 -1.04 3.02 -14.88
N LEU A 16 -2.05 2.37 -14.33
CA LEU A 16 -1.95 1.63 -13.08
C LEU A 16 -1.03 0.43 -13.29
N LEU A 17 0.00 0.32 -12.46
CA LEU A 17 0.84 -0.87 -12.39
C LEU A 17 0.14 -1.90 -11.52
N ASP A 18 0.04 -3.15 -11.97
CA ASP A 18 -0.50 -4.25 -11.19
C ASP A 18 0.46 -4.70 -10.07
N LEU A 19 -0.03 -5.49 -9.11
CA LEU A 19 0.81 -6.02 -8.03
C LEU A 19 2.08 -6.75 -8.56
N PRO A 20 2.02 -7.59 -9.62
CA PRO A 20 3.20 -8.20 -10.22
C PRO A 20 4.33 -7.23 -10.57
N SER A 21 4.00 -6.04 -11.07
CA SER A 21 5.00 -5.02 -11.37
C SER A 21 5.80 -4.61 -10.12
N TYR A 22 5.15 -4.46 -8.97
CA TYR A 22 5.84 -4.17 -7.70
C TYR A 22 6.59 -5.39 -7.18
N MET A 23 6.00 -6.58 -7.31
CA MET A 23 6.61 -7.82 -6.81
C MET A 23 7.92 -8.17 -7.53
N SER A 24 8.07 -7.79 -8.80
CA SER A 24 9.35 -7.92 -9.50
C SER A 24 10.49 -7.20 -8.76
N LYS A 25 10.21 -6.02 -8.20
CA LYS A 25 11.18 -5.23 -7.43
C LYS A 25 11.35 -5.78 -6.00
N VAL A 26 10.27 -6.25 -5.40
CA VAL A 26 10.31 -6.95 -4.10
C VAL A 26 11.25 -8.15 -4.16
N GLU A 27 11.13 -9.00 -5.17
CA GLU A 27 11.97 -10.18 -5.36
C GLU A 27 13.45 -9.82 -5.60
N GLU A 28 13.70 -8.71 -6.31
CA GLU A 28 15.06 -8.18 -6.46
C GLU A 28 15.66 -7.78 -5.10
N TYR A 29 14.90 -7.08 -4.26
CA TYR A 29 15.35 -6.67 -2.93
C TYR A 29 15.46 -7.83 -1.95
N GLU A 30 14.56 -8.81 -2.01
CA GLU A 30 14.63 -10.01 -1.17
C GLU A 30 15.95 -10.75 -1.42
N LYS A 31 16.39 -10.88 -2.67
CA LYS A 31 17.66 -11.53 -2.99
C LYS A 31 18.85 -10.86 -2.31
N GLN A 32 18.82 -9.53 -2.19
CA GLN A 32 19.88 -8.70 -1.62
C GLN A 32 19.83 -8.63 -0.09
N THR A 33 18.63 -8.51 0.48
CA THR A 33 18.43 -8.18 1.91
C THR A 33 17.94 -9.35 2.75
N LYS A 34 17.43 -10.42 2.10
CA LYS A 34 16.73 -11.55 2.72
C LYS A 34 15.45 -11.18 3.48
N VAL A 35 14.94 -9.95 3.29
CA VAL A 35 13.69 -9.51 3.90
C VAL A 35 12.52 -10.03 3.08
N SER A 36 11.68 -10.87 3.70
CA SER A 36 10.47 -11.43 3.08
C SER A 36 9.15 -10.92 3.70
N ASN A 37 9.25 -10.08 4.74
CA ASN A 37 8.09 -9.45 5.38
C ASN A 37 7.71 -8.18 4.61
N ILE A 38 6.44 -8.13 4.16
CA ILE A 38 5.90 -7.05 3.34
C ILE A 38 4.69 -6.44 4.03
N TYR A 39 4.76 -5.14 4.29
CA TYR A 39 3.59 -4.36 4.62
C TYR A 39 2.96 -3.81 3.33
N LEU A 40 1.72 -4.21 3.03
CA LEU A 40 1.01 -3.85 1.81
C LEU A 40 -0.08 -2.83 2.10
N MET A 41 0.10 -1.63 1.56
CA MET A 41 -0.92 -0.59 1.55
C MET A 41 -1.65 -0.61 0.20
N SER A 42 -2.94 -0.93 0.21
CA SER A 42 -3.79 -0.87 -0.98
C SER A 42 -5.25 -0.63 -0.63
N ASP A 43 -5.92 0.12 -1.49
CA ASP A 43 -7.36 0.40 -1.45
C ASP A 43 -8.20 -0.62 -2.24
N ASP A 44 -7.57 -1.59 -2.90
CA ASP A 44 -8.23 -2.62 -3.71
C ASP A 44 -8.12 -4.01 -3.07
N SER A 45 -9.28 -4.65 -2.84
CA SER A 45 -9.36 -6.02 -2.32
C SER A 45 -8.83 -7.07 -3.30
N ASN A 46 -8.82 -6.80 -4.61
CA ASN A 46 -8.23 -7.72 -5.60
C ASN A 46 -6.70 -7.78 -5.49
N VAL A 47 -6.06 -6.68 -5.10
CA VAL A 47 -4.62 -6.65 -4.80
C VAL A 47 -4.32 -7.58 -3.62
N ILE A 48 -5.11 -7.49 -2.56
CA ILE A 48 -4.98 -8.38 -1.39
C ILE A 48 -5.09 -9.85 -1.80
N LYS A 49 -6.09 -10.22 -2.60
CA LYS A 49 -6.23 -11.60 -3.10
C LYS A 49 -5.04 -12.06 -3.93
N THR A 50 -4.47 -11.18 -4.74
CA THR A 50 -3.32 -11.50 -5.60
C THR A 50 -2.07 -11.84 -4.78
N THR A 51 -1.96 -11.36 -3.53
CA THR A 51 -0.86 -11.73 -2.62
C THR A 51 -0.77 -13.22 -2.36
N GLU A 52 -1.88 -13.96 -2.49
CA GLU A 52 -1.91 -15.41 -2.28
C GLU A 52 -1.00 -16.17 -3.26
N GLN A 53 -0.62 -15.59 -4.39
CA GLN A 53 0.29 -16.19 -5.37
C GLN A 53 1.75 -16.19 -4.90
N TYR A 54 2.09 -15.37 -3.92
CA TYR A 54 3.47 -15.08 -3.49
C TYR A 54 3.78 -15.74 -2.14
N LYS A 55 3.81 -17.08 -2.12
CA LYS A 55 3.89 -17.89 -0.89
C LYS A 55 5.21 -17.76 -0.11
N ASN A 56 6.26 -17.26 -0.75
CA ASN A 56 7.57 -17.04 -0.14
C ASN A 56 7.65 -15.71 0.66
N PHE A 57 6.58 -14.91 0.63
CA PHE A 57 6.50 -13.64 1.34
C PHE A 57 5.42 -13.67 2.43
N GLN A 58 5.65 -12.92 3.50
CA GLN A 58 4.67 -12.71 4.56
C GLN A 58 4.04 -11.32 4.40
N PHE A 59 2.81 -11.29 3.89
CA PHE A 59 2.07 -10.04 3.73
C PHE A 59 1.34 -9.66 5.01
N GLN A 60 1.53 -8.41 5.43
CA GLN A 60 0.76 -7.74 6.45
C GLN A 60 0.05 -6.54 5.82
N TYR A 61 -1.18 -6.29 6.24
CA TYR A 61 -1.99 -5.16 5.81
C TYR A 61 -3.08 -4.93 6.86
N LEU A 62 -3.57 -3.71 6.99
CA LEU A 62 -4.66 -3.45 7.94
C LEU A 62 -5.94 -4.19 7.53
N ASP A 63 -6.69 -4.71 8.50
CA ASP A 63 -8.00 -5.27 8.26
C ASP A 63 -9.04 -4.13 8.19
N ILE A 64 -9.14 -3.53 7.00
CA ILE A 64 -9.97 -2.35 6.73
C ILE A 64 -10.84 -2.57 5.48
N PRO A 65 -12.00 -1.89 5.39
CA PRO A 65 -12.82 -1.91 4.19
C PRO A 65 -12.04 -1.44 2.95
N ARG A 66 -12.07 -2.27 1.90
CA ARG A 66 -11.46 -2.00 0.58
C ARG A 66 -12.51 -2.15 -0.50
N PRO A 67 -13.44 -1.21 -0.62
CA PRO A 67 -14.58 -1.34 -1.53
C PRO A 67 -14.18 -1.34 -3.01
N ASN A 68 -12.90 -1.12 -3.32
CA ASN A 68 -12.40 -0.83 -4.67
C ASN A 68 -13.24 0.29 -5.34
N ARG A 69 -13.62 1.26 -4.51
CA ARG A 69 -14.43 2.44 -4.83
C ARG A 69 -13.95 3.59 -3.95
N SER A 70 -14.32 4.82 -4.30
CA SER A 70 -14.05 5.98 -3.45
C SER A 70 -14.63 5.78 -2.03
N TRP A 71 -13.94 6.29 -1.01
CA TRP A 71 -14.37 6.29 0.41
C TRP A 71 -15.79 6.85 0.63
N LYS A 72 -16.29 7.67 -0.31
CA LYS A 72 -17.69 8.14 -0.34
C LYS A 72 -18.70 6.98 -0.34
N PHE A 73 -18.37 5.87 -0.98
CA PHE A 73 -19.22 4.69 -1.04
C PHE A 73 -19.37 4.01 0.31
N ASP A 74 -18.28 3.92 1.07
CA ASP A 74 -18.29 3.35 2.42
C ASP A 74 -19.00 4.26 3.41
N THR A 75 -18.82 5.58 3.27
CA THR A 75 -19.58 6.56 4.06
C THR A 75 -21.08 6.44 3.79
N TRP A 76 -21.49 6.24 2.53
CA TRP A 76 -22.89 5.99 2.18
C TRP A 76 -23.42 4.69 2.79
N ARG A 77 -22.57 3.65 2.93
CA ARG A 77 -22.91 2.40 3.64
C ARG A 77 -22.89 2.50 5.16
N GLY A 78 -22.66 3.70 5.72
CA GLY A 78 -22.73 3.95 7.15
C GLY A 78 -21.40 3.82 7.89
N ILE A 79 -20.25 3.68 7.19
CA ILE A 79 -18.94 3.71 7.85
C ILE A 79 -18.58 5.18 8.16
N PRO A 80 -18.34 5.55 9.42
CA PRO A 80 -17.98 6.93 9.77
C PRO A 80 -16.69 7.39 9.07
N LYS A 81 -16.70 8.62 8.56
CA LYS A 81 -15.55 9.22 7.88
C LYS A 81 -14.28 9.24 8.73
N ASP A 82 -14.41 9.38 10.05
CA ASP A 82 -13.26 9.40 10.96
C ASP A 82 -12.56 8.04 11.08
N ILE A 83 -13.28 6.93 10.86
CA ILE A 83 -12.67 5.61 10.75
C ILE A 83 -11.74 5.57 9.54
N HIS A 84 -12.20 6.02 8.37
CA HIS A 84 -11.35 6.08 7.18
C HIS A 84 -10.12 6.96 7.35
N LYS A 85 -10.25 8.10 8.03
CA LYS A 85 -9.10 8.98 8.33
C LYS A 85 -8.10 8.29 9.24
N ARG A 86 -8.57 7.68 10.34
CA ARG A 86 -7.73 6.94 11.29
C ARG A 86 -7.01 5.81 10.56
N ASP A 87 -7.74 4.99 9.82
CA ASP A 87 -7.20 3.83 9.13
C ASP A 87 -6.17 4.24 8.08
N PHE A 88 -6.45 5.29 7.30
CA PHE A 88 -5.48 5.86 6.36
C PHE A 88 -4.19 6.33 7.06
N LEU A 89 -4.30 7.03 8.19
CA LEU A 89 -3.13 7.50 8.93
C LEU A 89 -2.31 6.35 9.52
N LEU A 90 -2.98 5.31 10.05
CA LEU A 90 -2.33 4.09 10.53
C LEU A 90 -1.59 3.37 9.39
N ASP A 91 -2.22 3.27 8.22
CA ASP A 91 -1.67 2.57 7.06
C ASP A 91 -0.43 3.28 6.51
N VAL A 92 -0.51 4.61 6.35
CA VAL A 92 0.62 5.45 5.94
C VAL A 92 1.76 5.37 6.95
N TYR A 93 1.46 5.44 8.25
CA TYR A 93 2.47 5.36 9.29
C TYR A 93 3.18 4.00 9.27
N ALA A 94 2.43 2.90 9.23
CA ALA A 94 3.00 1.55 9.16
C ALA A 94 3.85 1.34 7.90
N ALA A 95 3.41 1.85 6.75
CA ALA A 95 4.19 1.80 5.51
C ALA A 95 5.49 2.61 5.58
N ALA A 96 5.47 3.79 6.23
CA ALA A 96 6.63 4.67 6.38
C ALA A 96 7.66 4.15 7.40
N GLN A 97 7.22 3.36 8.38
CA GLN A 97 8.11 2.71 9.37
C GLN A 97 8.96 1.58 8.77
N CYS A 98 8.58 1.04 7.61
CA CYS A 98 9.35 -0.01 6.95
C CYS A 98 10.71 0.50 6.47
N GLU A 99 11.75 -0.33 6.55
CA GLU A 99 13.13 0.02 6.15
C GLU A 99 13.29 0.33 4.64
N LEU A 100 12.54 -0.37 3.80
CA LEU A 100 12.52 -0.17 2.35
C LEU A 100 11.10 0.07 1.89
N GLN A 101 10.89 1.01 0.98
CA GLN A 101 9.58 1.33 0.42
C GLN A 101 9.59 1.21 -1.10
N ILE A 102 8.66 0.42 -1.64
CA ILE A 102 8.43 0.24 -3.08
C ILE A 102 7.11 0.91 -3.41
N LEU A 103 7.20 2.11 -3.99
CA LEU A 103 6.09 3.05 -4.11
C LEU A 103 6.00 3.60 -5.54
N THR A 104 4.84 4.15 -5.89
CA THR A 104 4.70 4.98 -7.08
C THR A 104 4.60 6.45 -6.70
N TYR A 105 5.61 7.23 -7.08
CA TYR A 105 5.70 8.68 -6.78
C TYR A 105 4.73 9.56 -7.60
N SER A 106 4.04 9.00 -8.60
CA SER A 106 2.89 9.68 -9.22
C SER A 106 1.64 9.68 -8.32
N SER A 107 1.61 8.86 -7.26
CA SER A 107 0.58 8.90 -6.23
C SER A 107 0.97 9.87 -5.12
N ASN A 108 0.06 10.76 -4.72
CA ASN A 108 0.24 11.62 -3.55
C ASN A 108 0.51 10.80 -2.28
N VAL A 109 -0.13 9.63 -2.15
CA VAL A 109 0.08 8.73 -1.01
C VAL A 109 1.47 8.10 -1.07
N GLY A 110 1.93 7.69 -2.27
CA GLY A 110 3.28 7.17 -2.44
C GLY A 110 4.34 8.21 -2.08
N ARG A 111 4.17 9.46 -2.53
CA ARG A 111 5.06 10.57 -2.15
C ARG A 111 5.07 10.82 -0.64
N LEU A 112 3.89 10.89 -0.04
CA LEU A 112 3.74 11.10 1.41
C LEU A 112 4.47 10.03 2.22
N ILE A 113 4.34 8.74 1.85
CA ILE A 113 5.05 7.65 2.54
C ILE A 113 6.56 7.85 2.44
N GLY A 114 7.09 8.17 1.24
CA GLY A 114 8.52 8.38 1.03
C GLY A 114 9.08 9.57 1.81
N GLU A 115 8.39 10.71 1.78
CA GLU A 115 8.75 11.92 2.53
C GLU A 115 8.70 11.68 4.05
N LEU A 116 7.67 10.98 4.52
CA LEU A 116 7.52 10.65 5.94
C LEU A 116 8.60 9.66 6.40
N ALA A 117 8.89 8.63 5.60
CA ALA A 117 9.95 7.68 5.90
C ALA A 117 11.31 8.39 6.03
N TYR A 118 11.64 9.28 5.09
CA TYR A 118 12.85 10.10 5.14
C TYR A 118 12.93 10.93 6.43
N ALA A 119 11.84 11.62 6.80
CA ALA A 119 11.78 12.44 8.00
C ALA A 119 11.92 11.63 9.30
N ILE A 120 11.36 10.43 9.36
CA ILE A 120 11.40 9.56 10.55
C ILE A 120 12.75 8.87 10.70
N GLN A 121 13.36 8.44 9.59
CA GLN A 121 14.60 7.65 9.59
C GLN A 121 15.87 8.51 9.73
N GLY A 122 15.74 9.82 9.85
CA GLY A 122 16.79 10.68 10.38
C GLY A 122 17.61 11.48 9.36
N GLY A 123 17.26 11.44 8.07
CA GLY A 123 17.89 12.29 7.04
C GLY A 123 19.30 11.87 6.63
#